data_AF-A0A934C9L7-F1
#
_entry.id   AF-A0A934C9L7-F1
#
_cell.length_a   1.000
_cell.length_b   1.000
_cell.length_c   1.000
_cell.angle_alpha   90.00
_cell.angle_beta   90.00
_cell.angle_gamma   90.00
#
_symmetry.space_group_name_H-M   'P 1'
#
loop_
_entity.id
_entity.type
_entity.pdbx_description
1 polymer ?
#
loop_
_entity_poly.entity_id
_entity_poly.type
_entity_poly.pdbx_seq_one_letter_code
_entity_poly.pdbx_strand_id
1 'polypeptide(L)'
;MKQKLTIFLLASLLILTACGGGKAEPTPTLDANLIQTQAIETFSAVLTQTALAAPTQTPLPTLTASPTFAPFSTSAVMTLPAVTQTVAGAAPTASCYQLRFVSDVTIPDNTPMAPGQAFTKTWRVRNTGSCAWEAGFKFTFVGGEQMNGATYTLPSAVPANTEIDISIAMVAPTNKTGALRGNWRMQTATGQWFGDEVYVIIVVGGATLTPTKGTPTNTTVPPTATSTSTTAPPTATETPIPPISTP
;
A
#
# COMPACT_ATOMS: atom_id res chain seq x y z
N MET A 1 73.67 -27.52 -33.49
CA MET A 1 73.32 -27.00 -32.15
C MET A 1 73.36 -25.47 -32.04
N LYS A 2 74.25 -24.76 -32.74
CA LYS A 2 74.40 -23.29 -32.62
C LYS A 2 73.15 -22.48 -33.02
N GLN A 3 72.42 -22.88 -34.06
CA GLN A 3 71.25 -22.14 -34.57
C GLN A 3 69.98 -22.27 -33.69
N LYS A 4 69.81 -23.39 -32.98
CA LYS A 4 68.73 -23.56 -31.99
C LYS A 4 68.98 -22.74 -30.72
N LEU A 5 70.26 -22.53 -30.37
CA LEU A 5 70.66 -21.68 -29.25
C LEU A 5 70.43 -20.19 -29.56
N THR A 6 70.70 -19.74 -30.81
CA THR A 6 70.45 -18.35 -31.23
C THR A 6 68.95 -18.01 -31.25
N ILE A 7 68.10 -18.95 -31.67
CA ILE A 7 66.64 -18.77 -31.65
C ILE A 7 66.10 -18.71 -30.21
N PHE A 8 66.64 -19.53 -29.30
CA PHE A 8 66.28 -19.44 -27.88
C PHE A 8 66.74 -18.13 -27.23
N LEU A 9 67.91 -17.60 -27.63
CA LEU A 9 68.44 -16.33 -27.13
C LEU A 9 67.65 -15.11 -27.66
N LEU A 10 67.20 -15.13 -28.93
CA LEU A 10 66.30 -14.10 -29.46
C LEU A 10 64.89 -14.19 -28.86
N ALA A 11 64.36 -15.40 -28.63
CA ALA A 11 63.05 -15.57 -28.00
C ALA A 11 63.06 -15.13 -26.52
N SER A 12 64.13 -15.40 -25.77
CA SER A 12 64.26 -14.97 -24.38
C SER A 12 64.46 -13.46 -24.23
N LEU A 13 65.06 -12.79 -25.23
CA LEU A 13 65.21 -11.33 -25.24
C LEU A 13 63.89 -10.60 -25.60
N LEU A 14 62.99 -11.26 -26.33
CA LEU A 14 61.67 -10.73 -26.69
C LEU A 14 60.64 -10.84 -25.54
N ILE A 15 60.88 -11.72 -24.56
CA ILE A 15 59.96 -11.95 -23.43
C ILE A 15 60.31 -11.04 -22.22
N LEU A 16 61.52 -10.45 -22.17
CA LEU A 16 61.94 -9.58 -21.06
C LEU A 16 61.53 -8.10 -21.20
N THR A 17 60.94 -7.67 -22.33
CA THR A 17 60.48 -6.28 -22.55
C THR A 17 58.97 -6.07 -22.31
N ALA A 18 58.24 -7.10 -21.86
CA ALA A 18 56.82 -6.99 -21.53
C ALA A 18 56.54 -6.70 -20.04
N CYS A 19 57.57 -6.37 -19.25
CA CYS A 19 57.41 -5.85 -17.89
C CYS A 19 57.87 -4.39 -17.83
N GLY A 20 57.17 -3.54 -18.59
CA GLY A 20 57.21 -2.09 -18.44
C GLY A 20 56.01 -1.67 -17.60
N GLY A 21 56.26 -1.18 -16.38
CA GLY A 21 55.23 -0.69 -15.46
C GLY A 21 54.37 0.39 -16.11
N GLY A 22 53.16 0.02 -16.52
CA GLY A 22 52.08 0.94 -16.79
C GLY A 22 51.63 1.55 -15.47
N LYS A 23 52.05 2.79 -15.21
CA LYS A 23 51.37 3.65 -14.23
C LYS A 23 49.88 3.62 -14.52
N ALA A 24 49.08 3.50 -13.47
CA ALA A 24 47.65 3.68 -13.49
C ALA A 24 47.27 4.81 -14.45
N GLU A 25 46.56 4.43 -15.51
CA GLU A 25 45.84 5.38 -16.34
C GLU A 25 44.86 6.09 -15.41
N PRO A 26 44.81 7.44 -15.39
CA PRO A 26 43.75 8.13 -14.69
C PRO A 26 42.44 7.75 -15.39
N THR A 27 41.67 6.87 -14.76
CA THR A 27 40.25 6.73 -15.03
C THR A 27 39.68 8.14 -15.07
N PRO A 28 38.99 8.57 -16.14
CA PRO A 28 38.41 9.90 -16.19
C PRO A 28 37.44 10.05 -15.02
N THR A 29 37.86 10.80 -14.00
CA THR A 29 37.00 11.27 -12.92
C THR A 29 35.99 12.20 -13.56
N LEU A 30 34.80 11.65 -13.83
CA LEU A 30 33.66 12.43 -14.27
C LEU A 30 33.20 13.30 -13.11
N ASP A 31 33.63 14.55 -13.09
CA ASP A 31 33.24 15.57 -12.10
C ASP A 31 31.71 15.75 -12.09
N ALA A 32 31.08 15.37 -10.97
CA ALA A 32 29.64 15.53 -10.74
C ALA A 32 29.17 17.00 -10.71
N ASN A 33 30.08 17.97 -10.75
CA ASN A 33 29.77 19.39 -10.70
C ASN A 33 29.34 19.98 -12.06
N LEU A 34 29.54 19.27 -13.18
CA LEU A 34 29.10 19.75 -14.50
C LEU A 34 27.68 19.29 -14.91
N ILE A 35 27.05 18.38 -14.16
CA ILE A 35 25.67 17.93 -14.43
C ILE A 35 24.62 18.81 -13.74
N GLN A 36 25.00 19.62 -12.74
CA GLN A 36 24.03 20.51 -12.07
C GLN A 36 23.73 21.81 -12.82
N THR A 37 24.58 22.26 -13.76
CA THR A 37 24.41 23.58 -14.39
C THR A 37 23.49 23.56 -15.63
N GLN A 38 23.28 22.41 -16.26
CA GLN A 38 22.41 22.29 -17.45
C GLN A 38 20.91 22.15 -17.12
N ALA A 39 20.54 21.99 -15.85
CA ALA A 39 19.14 21.82 -15.44
C ALA A 39 18.41 23.14 -15.15
N ILE A 40 19.12 24.27 -15.03
CA ILE A 40 18.50 25.55 -14.61
C ILE A 40 17.90 26.31 -15.80
N GLU A 41 18.42 26.15 -17.02
CA GLU A 41 17.95 26.92 -18.18
C GLU A 41 16.69 26.35 -18.85
N THR A 42 16.37 25.07 -18.65
CA THR A 42 15.17 24.47 -19.28
C THR A 42 13.87 24.88 -18.56
N PHE A 43 13.97 25.38 -17.31
CA PHE A 43 12.79 25.70 -16.51
C PHE A 43 12.09 27.02 -16.92
N SER A 44 12.82 27.99 -17.49
CA SER A 44 12.26 29.29 -17.88
C SER A 44 11.56 29.28 -19.24
N ALA A 45 11.88 28.33 -20.13
CA ALA A 45 11.27 28.23 -21.46
C ALA A 45 9.84 27.63 -21.40
N VAL A 46 9.57 26.70 -20.48
CA VAL A 46 8.26 26.03 -20.35
C VAL A 46 7.20 26.95 -19.72
N LEU A 47 7.61 27.92 -18.90
CA LEU A 47 6.70 28.90 -18.29
C LEU A 47 6.09 29.85 -19.34
N THR A 48 6.85 30.21 -20.38
CA THR A 48 6.36 31.13 -21.42
C THR A 48 5.34 30.48 -22.36
N GLN A 49 5.42 29.16 -22.58
CA GLN A 49 4.46 28.45 -23.45
C GLN A 49 3.09 28.23 -22.78
N THR A 50 3.01 28.19 -21.45
CA THR A 50 1.74 27.94 -20.73
C THR A 50 0.88 29.21 -20.56
N ALA A 51 1.46 30.41 -20.76
CA ALA A 51 0.71 31.66 -20.64
C ALA A 51 -0.28 31.93 -21.78
N LEU A 52 -0.16 31.26 -22.93
CA LEU A 52 -1.05 31.46 -24.10
C LEU A 52 -2.28 30.53 -24.11
N ALA A 53 -2.42 29.62 -23.15
CA ALA A 53 -3.57 28.72 -23.03
C ALA A 53 -4.55 29.17 -21.92
N ALA A 54 -4.68 30.49 -21.71
CA ALA A 54 -5.71 31.03 -20.84
C ALA A 54 -7.10 30.66 -21.37
N PRO A 55 -7.94 29.91 -20.62
CA PRO A 55 -9.28 29.57 -21.06
C PRO A 55 -10.12 30.83 -21.22
N THR A 56 -10.77 30.92 -22.37
CA THR A 56 -11.74 31.94 -22.74
C THR A 56 -12.81 32.08 -21.66
N GLN A 57 -13.01 33.31 -21.19
CA GLN A 57 -14.12 33.72 -20.33
C GLN A 57 -15.44 33.24 -20.94
N THR A 58 -15.99 32.16 -20.37
CA THR A 58 -17.37 31.77 -20.64
C THR A 58 -18.25 32.82 -19.97
N PRO A 59 -19.12 33.54 -20.69
CA PRO A 59 -20.02 34.52 -20.08
C PRO A 59 -20.96 33.82 -19.10
N LEU A 60 -20.95 34.30 -17.86
CA LEU A 60 -21.85 33.89 -16.79
C LEU A 60 -23.31 34.24 -17.19
N PRO A 61 -24.30 33.37 -16.94
CA PRO A 61 -25.68 33.57 -17.36
C PRO A 61 -26.31 34.84 -16.75
N THR A 62 -27.06 35.57 -17.59
CA THR A 62 -27.92 36.69 -17.19
C THR A 62 -28.98 36.20 -16.21
N LEU A 63 -28.92 36.68 -14.96
CA LEU A 63 -29.98 36.47 -13.98
C LEU A 63 -31.24 37.19 -14.46
N THR A 64 -32.23 36.40 -14.88
CA THR A 64 -33.56 36.90 -15.23
C THR A 64 -34.28 37.26 -13.93
N ALA A 65 -34.80 38.49 -13.86
CA ALA A 65 -35.51 39.00 -12.69
C ALA A 65 -36.72 38.12 -12.35
N SER A 66 -36.79 37.71 -11.08
CA SER A 66 -37.91 36.96 -10.50
C SER A 66 -39.19 37.80 -10.48
N PRO A 67 -40.35 37.24 -10.83
CA PRO A 67 -41.61 37.97 -10.84
C PRO A 67 -42.06 38.40 -9.44
N THR A 68 -42.58 39.62 -9.39
CA THR A 68 -43.19 40.31 -8.26
C THR A 68 -44.20 39.44 -7.51
N PHE A 69 -44.00 39.29 -6.20
CA PHE A 69 -44.92 38.61 -5.29
C PHE A 69 -46.20 39.44 -5.12
N ALA A 70 -47.32 38.94 -5.62
CA ALA A 70 -48.65 39.49 -5.35
C ALA A 70 -49.19 38.91 -4.02
N PRO A 71 -49.82 39.71 -3.14
CA PRO A 71 -50.48 39.17 -1.95
C PRO A 71 -51.79 38.49 -2.36
N PHE A 72 -51.89 37.19 -2.15
CA PHE A 72 -53.17 36.47 -2.21
C PHE A 72 -53.81 36.41 -0.82
N SER A 73 -55.06 36.84 -0.75
CA SER A 73 -55.93 36.78 0.42
C SER A 73 -56.51 35.38 0.63
N THR A 74 -56.57 34.96 1.91
CA THR A 74 -57.62 34.14 2.57
C THR A 74 -58.20 32.91 1.86
N SER A 75 -58.07 31.72 2.47
CA SER A 75 -59.10 31.10 3.34
C SER A 75 -58.97 29.56 3.45
N ALA A 76 -59.67 29.03 4.47
CA ALA A 76 -60.11 27.63 4.70
C ALA A 76 -59.16 26.65 5.43
N VAL A 77 -59.46 26.51 6.73
CA VAL A 77 -59.24 25.35 7.60
C VAL A 77 -59.50 24.01 6.89
N MET A 78 -58.52 23.11 6.95
CA MET A 78 -58.68 21.70 6.57
C MET A 78 -58.34 20.84 7.79
N THR A 79 -59.34 20.10 8.25
CA THR A 79 -59.31 19.19 9.40
C THR A 79 -58.44 17.97 9.11
N LEU A 80 -57.42 17.73 9.93
CA LEU A 80 -56.58 16.55 9.87
C LEU A 80 -57.25 15.39 10.64
N PRO A 81 -57.39 14.17 10.08
CA PRO A 81 -57.73 13.01 10.88
C PRO A 81 -56.52 12.62 11.74
N ALA A 82 -56.74 12.45 13.05
CA ALA A 82 -55.73 11.96 13.98
C ALA A 82 -55.38 10.50 13.63
N VAL A 83 -54.18 10.29 13.07
CA VAL A 83 -53.62 8.95 12.89
C VAL A 83 -53.25 8.40 14.26
N THR A 84 -54.02 7.43 14.71
CA THR A 84 -53.75 6.62 15.90
C THR A 84 -52.56 5.72 15.58
N GLN A 85 -51.38 6.06 16.10
CA GLN A 85 -50.20 5.19 15.98
C GLN A 85 -50.30 4.06 17.00
N THR A 86 -50.56 2.85 16.49
CA THR A 86 -50.45 1.59 17.23
C THR A 86 -48.99 1.37 17.62
N VAL A 87 -48.70 1.35 18.93
CA VAL A 87 -47.39 0.98 19.48
C VAL A 87 -47.24 -0.54 19.36
N ALA A 88 -46.70 -0.99 18.22
CA ALA A 88 -46.18 -2.33 18.07
C ALA A 88 -44.77 -2.40 18.66
N GLY A 89 -44.52 -3.45 19.46
CA GLY A 89 -43.35 -3.59 20.33
C GLY A 89 -42.02 -3.18 19.71
N ALA A 90 -41.32 -2.28 20.41
CA ALA A 90 -39.99 -1.81 20.05
C ALA A 90 -38.98 -2.97 20.08
N ALA A 91 -38.64 -3.49 18.91
CA ALA A 91 -37.29 -3.98 18.65
C ALA A 91 -36.30 -2.81 18.91
N PRO A 92 -35.04 -3.07 19.32
CA PRO A 92 -34.08 -1.99 19.54
C PRO A 92 -34.03 -1.11 18.29
N THR A 93 -34.39 0.16 18.44
CA THR A 93 -34.48 1.12 17.34
C THR A 93 -33.11 1.17 16.67
N ALA A 94 -32.97 0.55 15.50
CA ALA A 94 -31.73 0.58 14.75
C ALA A 94 -31.38 2.07 14.54
N SER A 95 -30.17 2.45 14.93
CA SER A 95 -29.67 3.81 14.71
C SER A 95 -29.87 4.18 13.24
N CYS A 96 -30.43 5.37 12.97
CA CYS A 96 -30.61 5.87 11.62
C CYS A 96 -29.26 6.15 10.92
N TYR A 97 -28.17 6.21 11.69
CA TYR A 97 -26.81 6.24 11.18
C TYR A 97 -26.35 4.81 10.85
N GLN A 98 -25.98 4.58 9.59
CA GLN A 98 -25.41 3.30 9.15
C GLN A 98 -24.19 3.57 8.28
N LEU A 99 -23.10 2.89 8.58
CA LEU A 99 -21.90 2.83 7.76
C LEU A 99 -21.78 1.43 7.18
N ARG A 100 -21.55 1.34 5.86
CA ARG A 100 -21.18 0.09 5.19
C ARG A 100 -19.78 0.23 4.61
N PHE A 101 -18.98 -0.82 4.78
CA PHE A 101 -17.70 -0.93 4.09
C PHE A 101 -17.93 -1.16 2.59
N VAL A 102 -17.16 -0.48 1.75
CA VAL A 102 -17.20 -0.64 0.29
C VAL A 102 -15.95 -1.38 -0.18
N SER A 103 -14.76 -0.87 0.14
CA SER A 103 -13.49 -1.47 -0.29
C SER A 103 -12.30 -0.89 0.46
N ASP A 104 -11.20 -1.64 0.49
CA ASP A 104 -9.89 -1.10 0.81
C ASP A 104 -9.38 -0.29 -0.39
N VAL A 105 -9.11 1.00 -0.18
CA VAL A 105 -8.53 1.86 -1.21
C VAL A 105 -7.01 1.73 -1.21
N THR A 106 -6.42 1.61 -0.02
CA THR A 106 -5.00 1.31 0.15
C THR A 106 -4.82 0.16 1.13
N ILE A 107 -3.64 -0.46 1.07
CA ILE A 107 -3.21 -1.55 1.96
C ILE A 107 -4.27 -2.67 2.01
N PRO A 108 -4.37 -3.51 0.96
CA PRO A 108 -5.23 -4.69 0.99
C PRO A 108 -4.91 -5.59 2.19
N ASP A 109 -5.85 -6.45 2.55
CA ASP A 109 -5.64 -7.40 3.64
C ASP A 109 -4.41 -8.28 3.42
N ASN A 110 -3.68 -8.52 4.51
CA ASN A 110 -2.44 -9.29 4.55
C ASN A 110 -1.26 -8.65 3.80
N THR A 111 -1.27 -7.33 3.61
CA THR A 111 -0.12 -6.62 3.03
C THR A 111 1.13 -6.85 3.89
N PRO A 112 2.25 -7.32 3.31
CA PRO A 112 3.49 -7.51 4.05
C PRO A 112 4.12 -6.15 4.39
N MET A 113 4.57 -6.00 5.63
CA MET A 113 5.17 -4.76 6.15
C MET A 113 6.47 -5.06 6.90
N ALA A 114 7.46 -4.17 6.75
CA ALA A 114 8.62 -4.18 7.61
C ALA A 114 8.24 -3.68 9.03
N PRO A 115 8.88 -4.18 10.10
CA PRO A 115 8.69 -3.62 11.44
C PRO A 115 9.03 -2.12 11.45
N GLY A 116 8.15 -1.28 12.02
CA GLY A 116 8.33 0.18 12.04
C GLY A 116 7.98 0.90 10.73
N GLN A 117 7.53 0.18 9.69
CA GLN A 117 7.14 0.80 8.43
C GLN A 117 5.89 1.68 8.60
N ALA A 118 6.01 2.95 8.22
CA ALA A 118 4.87 3.86 8.14
C ALA A 118 4.03 3.57 6.88
N PHE A 119 2.72 3.65 7.02
CA PHE A 119 1.78 3.50 5.92
C PHE A 119 0.49 4.30 6.18
N THR A 120 -0.29 4.56 5.13
CA THR A 120 -1.61 5.17 5.25
C THR A 120 -2.65 4.17 4.79
N LYS A 121 -3.55 3.79 5.69
CA LYS A 121 -4.71 2.95 5.38
C LYS A 121 -5.89 3.84 5.02
N THR A 122 -6.48 3.57 3.87
CA THR A 122 -7.65 4.27 3.37
C THR A 122 -8.77 3.27 3.10
N TRP A 123 -9.91 3.47 3.75
CA TRP A 123 -11.12 2.70 3.52
C TRP A 123 -12.12 3.55 2.77
N ARG A 124 -12.78 2.95 1.76
CA ARG A 124 -13.99 3.53 1.17
C ARG A 124 -15.19 3.01 1.94
N VAL A 125 -16.02 3.93 2.40
CA VAL A 125 -17.21 3.63 3.18
C VAL A 125 -18.40 4.40 2.63
N ARG A 126 -19.60 3.84 2.83
CA ARG A 126 -20.86 4.44 2.39
C ARG A 126 -21.78 4.71 3.56
N ASN A 127 -22.38 5.90 3.58
CA ASN A 127 -23.54 6.18 4.41
C ASN A 127 -24.76 5.48 3.80
N THR A 128 -25.19 4.38 4.41
CA THR A 128 -26.40 3.65 3.99
C THR A 128 -27.56 3.89 4.95
N GLY A 129 -27.40 4.85 5.87
CA GLY A 129 -28.42 5.26 6.82
C GLY A 129 -29.40 6.24 6.20
N SER A 130 -30.45 6.55 6.95
CA SER A 130 -31.39 7.62 6.60
C SER A 130 -30.97 9.00 7.13
N CYS A 131 -30.00 9.04 8.05
CA CYS A 131 -29.47 10.26 8.63
C CYS A 131 -28.08 10.60 8.06
N ALA A 132 -27.81 11.89 7.84
CA ALA A 132 -26.47 12.37 7.50
C ALA A 132 -25.53 12.19 8.70
N TRP A 133 -24.28 11.79 8.48
CA TRP A 133 -23.29 11.85 9.54
C TRP A 133 -22.86 13.30 9.71
N GLU A 134 -22.91 13.83 10.92
CA GLU A 134 -22.56 15.22 11.15
C GLU A 134 -21.04 15.43 11.23
N ALA A 135 -20.61 16.66 10.97
CA ALA A 135 -19.23 17.06 11.26
C ALA A 135 -18.91 16.81 12.74
N GLY A 136 -17.69 16.37 13.05
CA GLY A 136 -17.29 16.04 14.41
C GLY A 136 -17.60 14.60 14.86
N PHE A 137 -18.34 13.82 14.07
CA PHE A 137 -18.43 12.37 14.27
C PHE A 137 -17.04 11.75 14.08
N LYS A 138 -16.77 10.67 14.81
CA LYS A 138 -15.42 10.09 14.94
C LYS A 138 -15.36 8.67 14.41
N PHE A 139 -14.33 8.37 13.64
CA PHE A 139 -13.94 7.02 13.28
C PHE A 139 -12.77 6.60 14.17
N THR A 140 -13.05 5.68 15.09
CA THR A 140 -12.20 5.41 16.25
C THR A 140 -11.83 3.93 16.31
N PHE A 141 -10.61 3.66 16.78
CA PHE A 141 -10.14 2.31 17.05
C PHE A 141 -10.98 1.65 18.15
N VAL A 142 -11.38 0.40 17.94
CA VAL A 142 -12.24 -0.36 18.87
C VAL A 142 -11.63 -1.67 19.35
N GLY A 143 -10.56 -2.17 18.71
CA GLY A 143 -9.91 -3.40 19.17
C GLY A 143 -8.81 -3.93 18.26
N GLY A 144 -8.00 -4.85 18.78
CA GLY A 144 -6.86 -5.44 18.07
C GLY A 144 -5.57 -4.64 18.24
N GLU A 145 -4.86 -4.42 17.13
CA GLU A 145 -3.62 -3.64 17.06
C GLU A 145 -3.89 -2.26 16.46
N GLN A 146 -3.67 -1.20 17.24
CA GLN A 146 -3.96 0.17 16.80
C GLN A 146 -2.95 0.71 15.78
N MET A 147 -1.72 0.17 15.75
CA MET A 147 -0.67 0.55 14.80
C MET A 147 -0.39 2.08 14.81
N ASN A 148 -0.45 2.69 16.00
CA ASN A 148 -0.35 4.14 16.21
C ASN A 148 -1.37 5.00 15.42
N GLY A 149 -2.46 4.41 14.94
CA GLY A 149 -3.52 5.12 14.24
C GLY A 149 -4.27 6.07 15.17
N ALA A 150 -4.42 7.32 14.75
CA ALA A 150 -5.21 8.32 15.46
C ALA A 150 -6.70 8.24 15.09
N THR A 151 -7.58 8.69 15.99
CA THR A 151 -9.01 8.89 15.69
C THR A 151 -9.16 9.89 14.55
N TYR A 152 -9.92 9.51 13.52
CA TYR A 152 -10.29 10.42 12.44
C TYR A 152 -11.59 11.13 12.79
N THR A 153 -11.62 12.46 12.71
CA THR A 153 -12.83 13.26 12.95
C THR A 153 -13.34 13.77 11.62
N LEU A 154 -14.63 13.56 11.33
CA LEU A 154 -15.24 14.03 10.08
C LEU A 154 -15.17 15.56 10.00
N PRO A 155 -14.56 16.14 8.95
CA PRO A 155 -14.42 17.58 8.80
C PRO A 155 -15.73 18.25 8.37
N SER A 156 -16.63 17.49 7.74
CA SER A 156 -17.90 17.96 7.20
C SER A 156 -18.96 16.87 7.31
N ALA A 157 -20.22 17.26 7.16
CA ALA A 157 -21.33 16.31 7.15
C ALA A 157 -21.30 15.41 5.91
N VAL A 158 -21.70 14.15 6.07
CA VAL A 158 -21.78 13.14 5.00
C VAL A 158 -23.25 12.75 4.82
N PRO A 159 -23.91 13.19 3.74
CA PRO A 159 -25.32 12.88 3.49
C PRO A 159 -25.59 11.37 3.38
N ALA A 160 -26.84 10.98 3.56
CA ALA A 160 -27.31 9.64 3.27
C ALA A 160 -26.99 9.25 1.82
N ASN A 161 -26.69 7.97 1.60
CA ASN A 161 -26.34 7.35 0.31
C ASN A 161 -25.02 7.82 -0.34
N THR A 162 -24.21 8.60 0.36
CA THR A 162 -22.91 9.11 -0.12
C THR A 162 -21.74 8.21 0.30
N GLU A 163 -20.72 8.12 -0.55
CA GLU A 163 -19.44 7.45 -0.26
C GLU A 163 -18.34 8.46 0.07
N ILE A 164 -17.47 8.09 1.01
CA ILE A 164 -16.28 8.86 1.37
C ILE A 164 -15.09 7.94 1.62
N ASP A 165 -13.89 8.52 1.52
CA ASP A 165 -12.64 7.86 1.87
C ASP A 165 -12.18 8.34 3.25
N ILE A 166 -11.98 7.41 4.17
CA ILE A 166 -11.39 7.67 5.49
C ILE A 166 -9.95 7.19 5.46
N SER A 167 -8.99 8.10 5.67
CA SER A 167 -7.55 7.80 5.65
C SER A 167 -6.92 8.00 7.02
N ILE A 168 -6.17 7.01 7.49
CA ILE A 168 -5.46 7.05 8.78
C ILE A 168 -3.99 6.66 8.56
N ALA A 169 -3.08 7.53 9.02
CA ALA A 169 -1.65 7.22 9.08
C ALA A 169 -1.37 6.26 10.23
N MET A 170 -0.58 5.23 9.95
CA MET A 170 -0.28 4.12 10.86
C MET A 170 1.19 3.70 10.72
N VAL A 171 1.68 2.95 11.71
CA VAL A 171 3.03 2.41 11.76
C VAL A 171 2.95 0.95 12.18
N ALA A 172 3.56 0.06 11.37
CA ALA A 172 3.67 -1.35 11.69
C ALA A 172 4.46 -1.53 13.00
N PRO A 173 3.96 -2.29 14.00
CA PRO A 173 4.66 -2.45 15.28
C PRO A 173 6.07 -3.04 15.11
N THR A 174 7.01 -2.56 15.93
CA THR A 174 8.40 -3.06 15.93
C THR A 174 8.60 -4.29 16.82
N ASN A 175 7.67 -4.52 17.76
CA ASN A 175 7.75 -5.53 18.80
C ASN A 175 6.81 -6.74 18.57
N LYS A 176 6.13 -6.81 17.43
CA LYS A 176 5.20 -7.88 17.07
C LYS A 176 5.44 -8.35 15.63
N THR A 177 5.24 -9.63 15.38
CA THR A 177 5.35 -10.27 14.06
C THR A 177 4.12 -11.12 13.77
N GLY A 178 3.94 -11.51 12.51
CA GLY A 178 2.77 -12.25 12.03
C GLY A 178 1.65 -11.33 11.54
N ALA A 179 0.45 -11.91 11.37
CA ALA A 179 -0.73 -11.19 10.94
C ALA A 179 -1.30 -10.36 12.11
N LEU A 180 -1.33 -9.04 11.94
CA LEU A 180 -1.83 -8.08 12.92
C LEU A 180 -3.07 -7.41 12.36
N ARG A 181 -4.14 -7.38 13.16
CA ARG A 181 -5.43 -6.80 12.78
C ARG A 181 -5.80 -5.63 13.69
N GLY A 182 -6.20 -4.50 13.11
CA GLY A 182 -6.77 -3.36 13.83
C GLY A 182 -8.21 -3.09 13.40
N ASN A 183 -9.12 -2.95 14.35
CA ASN A 183 -10.55 -2.79 14.12
C ASN A 183 -10.99 -1.37 14.48
N TRP A 184 -11.88 -0.81 13.66
CA TRP A 184 -12.29 0.58 13.69
C TRP A 184 -13.79 0.71 13.48
N ARG A 185 -14.42 1.68 14.14
CA ARG A 185 -15.86 1.89 14.04
C ARG A 185 -16.22 3.36 14.16
N MET A 186 -17.37 3.71 13.58
CA MET A 186 -17.92 5.06 13.63
C MET A 186 -18.66 5.33 14.94
N GLN A 187 -18.53 6.55 15.43
CA GLN A 187 -19.10 7.03 16.68
C GLN A 187 -19.68 8.44 16.50
N THR A 188 -20.86 8.70 17.06
CA THR A 188 -21.46 10.04 17.10
C THR A 188 -20.69 10.97 18.03
N ALA A 189 -20.98 12.27 17.98
CA ALA A 189 -20.42 13.26 18.92
C ALA A 189 -20.71 12.95 20.40
N THR A 190 -21.80 12.24 20.69
CA THR A 190 -22.22 11.80 22.03
C THR A 190 -21.63 10.44 22.44
N GLY A 191 -20.79 9.84 21.60
CA GLY A 191 -20.11 8.59 21.91
C GLY A 191 -20.88 7.32 21.52
N GLN A 192 -21.98 7.43 20.77
CA GLN A 192 -22.76 6.25 20.37
C GLN A 192 -22.16 5.60 19.12
N TRP A 193 -21.84 4.30 19.19
CA TRP A 193 -21.31 3.54 18.07
C TRP A 193 -22.38 3.19 17.04
N PHE A 194 -22.04 3.20 15.76
CA PHE A 194 -22.95 2.80 14.69
C PHE A 194 -22.23 2.21 13.48
N GLY A 195 -23.01 1.57 12.60
CA GLY A 195 -22.52 0.98 11.36
C GLY A 195 -21.60 -0.23 11.55
N ASP A 196 -21.03 -0.66 10.44
CA ASP A 196 -20.08 -1.76 10.36
C ASP A 196 -18.80 -1.45 11.13
N GLU A 197 -18.18 -2.50 11.66
CA GLU A 197 -16.80 -2.47 12.10
C GLU A 197 -15.90 -2.81 10.92
N VAL A 198 -14.99 -1.90 10.59
CA VAL A 198 -14.04 -2.03 9.47
C VAL A 198 -12.66 -2.29 10.03
N TYR A 199 -11.79 -2.97 9.29
CA TYR A 199 -10.51 -3.42 9.82
C TYR A 199 -9.34 -3.22 8.84
N VAL A 200 -8.13 -3.35 9.34
CA VAL A 200 -6.89 -3.45 8.57
C VAL A 200 -6.12 -4.69 9.02
N ILE A 201 -5.61 -5.48 8.09
CA ILE A 201 -4.72 -6.62 8.37
C ILE A 201 -3.39 -6.43 7.64
N ILE A 202 -2.28 -6.43 8.39
CA ILE A 202 -0.91 -6.43 7.84
C ILE A 202 -0.15 -7.66 8.33
N VAL A 203 0.89 -8.07 7.60
CA VAL A 203 1.79 -9.15 8.02
C VAL A 203 3.17 -8.58 8.30
N VAL A 204 3.58 -8.56 9.58
CA VAL A 204 4.87 -7.99 10.00
C VAL A 204 5.91 -9.10 10.17
N GLY A 205 7.12 -8.89 9.63
CA GLY A 205 8.24 -9.82 9.84
C GLY A 205 8.13 -11.14 9.06
N GLY A 206 7.26 -11.21 8.06
CA GLY A 206 7.25 -12.30 7.09
C GLY A 206 8.45 -12.19 6.15
N ALA A 207 9.30 -13.22 6.11
CA ALA A 207 10.36 -13.32 5.11
C ALA A 207 9.74 -13.26 3.71
N THR A 208 10.38 -12.51 2.80
CA THR A 208 10.12 -12.37 1.36
C THR A 208 9.29 -11.15 0.92
N LEU A 209 9.85 -9.94 1.05
CA LEU A 209 9.59 -8.88 0.06
C LEU A 209 10.49 -9.14 -1.15
N THR A 210 10.06 -10.01 -2.07
CA THR A 210 10.58 -9.93 -3.44
C THR A 210 9.68 -8.95 -4.18
N PRO A 211 10.13 -7.72 -4.50
CA PRO A 211 9.43 -6.93 -5.50
C PRO A 211 9.57 -7.70 -6.81
N THR A 212 8.48 -8.27 -7.30
CA THR A 212 8.41 -8.83 -8.65
C THR A 212 8.57 -7.68 -9.65
N LYS A 213 9.82 -7.31 -9.92
CA LYS A 213 10.19 -6.61 -11.14
C LYS A 213 9.91 -7.60 -12.27
N GLY A 214 8.87 -7.31 -13.06
CA GLY A 214 8.54 -8.07 -14.25
C GLY A 214 9.79 -8.36 -15.07
N THR A 215 10.17 -9.63 -15.10
CA THR A 215 11.19 -10.15 -16.00
C THR A 215 10.42 -10.79 -17.15
N PRO A 216 10.69 -10.42 -18.42
CA PRO A 216 10.00 -11.03 -19.55
C PRO A 216 10.42 -12.50 -19.59
N THR A 217 9.44 -13.39 -19.46
CA THR A 217 9.62 -14.82 -19.64
C THR A 217 9.97 -15.07 -21.11
N ASN A 218 11.26 -15.22 -21.41
CA ASN A 218 11.67 -15.86 -22.65
C ASN A 218 11.78 -17.36 -22.37
N THR A 219 10.77 -18.09 -22.81
CA THR A 219 10.67 -19.54 -22.74
C THR A 219 11.73 -20.17 -23.64
N THR A 220 12.79 -20.70 -23.04
CA THR A 220 13.62 -21.73 -23.68
C THR A 220 13.69 -22.93 -22.74
N VAL A 221 13.01 -24.00 -23.16
CA VAL A 221 12.90 -25.29 -22.48
C VAL A 221 14.25 -26.02 -22.51
N PRO A 222 14.75 -26.58 -21.39
CA PRO A 222 15.75 -27.66 -21.41
C PRO A 222 15.08 -29.04 -21.35
N PRO A 223 15.57 -30.08 -22.05
CA PRO A 223 14.98 -31.40 -21.98
C PRO A 223 15.33 -32.12 -20.68
N THR A 224 14.29 -32.70 -20.10
CA THR A 224 14.18 -33.81 -19.15
C THR A 224 15.44 -34.68 -18.97
N ALA A 225 15.90 -34.79 -17.72
CA ALA A 225 16.64 -35.95 -17.24
C ALA A 225 15.90 -36.55 -16.03
N THR A 226 15.38 -37.76 -16.25
CA THR A 226 14.72 -38.64 -15.29
C THR A 226 15.73 -39.16 -14.27
N SER A 227 15.48 -38.98 -12.96
CA SER A 227 16.20 -39.68 -11.89
C SER A 227 15.31 -40.73 -11.25
N THR A 228 15.70 -41.99 -11.41
CA THR A 228 15.14 -43.17 -10.75
C THR A 228 15.74 -43.34 -9.35
N SER A 229 14.89 -43.58 -8.34
CA SER A 229 15.27 -43.95 -6.98
C SER A 229 15.37 -45.48 -6.85
N THR A 230 16.44 -46.01 -6.25
CA THR A 230 16.51 -47.42 -5.79
C THR A 230 17.48 -47.59 -4.62
N THR A 231 16.88 -47.72 -3.43
CA THR A 231 17.10 -48.68 -2.32
C THR A 231 18.49 -48.92 -1.69
N ALA A 232 18.54 -48.69 -0.37
CA ALA A 232 19.63 -49.01 0.57
C ALA A 232 19.63 -50.49 1.04
N PRO A 233 20.77 -51.02 1.54
CA PRO A 233 20.86 -52.39 2.07
C PRO A 233 20.63 -52.47 3.60
N PRO A 234 20.23 -53.64 4.16
CA PRO A 234 19.99 -53.79 5.59
C PRO A 234 21.24 -54.13 6.40
N THR A 235 21.35 -53.51 7.58
CA THR A 235 22.32 -53.73 8.65
C THR A 235 22.00 -55.01 9.42
N ALA A 236 22.97 -55.91 9.58
CA ALA A 236 22.89 -57.05 10.50
C ALA A 236 23.56 -56.71 11.83
N THR A 237 22.82 -56.97 12.92
CA THR A 237 23.23 -56.83 14.32
C THR A 237 23.91 -58.13 14.77
N GLU A 238 25.14 -58.05 15.28
CA GLU A 238 25.81 -59.17 15.93
C GLU A 238 26.03 -58.87 17.43
N THR A 239 25.74 -59.87 18.27
CA THR A 239 25.71 -59.85 19.74
C THR A 239 27.06 -60.27 20.32
N PRO A 240 27.54 -59.74 21.48
CA PRO A 240 28.83 -60.14 22.05
C PRO A 240 28.70 -61.33 23.03
N ILE A 241 29.70 -62.23 23.05
CA ILE A 241 29.87 -63.30 24.05
C ILE A 241 31.29 -63.20 24.66
N PRO A 242 31.45 -63.36 25.99
CA PRO A 242 32.64 -62.97 26.78
C PRO A 242 33.82 -63.97 26.76
N PRO A 243 35.00 -63.62 27.34
CA PRO A 243 36.22 -64.42 27.22
C PRO A 243 36.24 -65.60 28.20
N ILE A 244 36.84 -66.73 27.77
CA ILE A 244 37.20 -67.84 28.65
C ILE A 244 38.71 -68.06 28.63
N SER A 245 39.24 -68.35 29.80
CA SER A 245 40.65 -68.33 30.17
C SER A 245 41.26 -69.74 30.21
N THR A 246 42.54 -69.84 29.82
CA THR A 246 43.61 -70.77 30.31
C THR A 246 43.48 -72.28 30.02
N PRO A 247 44.56 -73.09 30.13
CA PRO A 247 45.89 -72.89 30.76
C PRO A 247 47.05 -72.50 29.84
#